data_AF-A0A2W4SS68-F1
#
_entry.id   AF-A0A2W4SS68-F1
#
_cell.length_a   1.000
_cell.length_b   1.000
_cell.length_c   1.000
_cell.angle_alpha   90.00
_cell.angle_beta   90.00
_cell.angle_gamma   90.00
#
_symmetry.space_group_name_H-M   'P 1'
#
loop_
_entity.id
_entity.type
_entity.pdbx_description
1 polymer ?
#
loop_
_entity_poly.entity_id
_entity_poly.type
_entity_poly.pdbx_seq_one_letter_code
_entity_poly.pdbx_strand_id
1 'polypeptide(L)'
;MFSPGYGAPRGKRQPARMLTGASGNSPGRRHRHSLEGRIAQRHPRKDNQRELTTNIYNLSLRSFRHATGGSSRHRGMIMGLFNTKLVTKTEDEFKAFGGIPENKSPLKERIGLYWDFLKRPDLDGSDNVPWSAAFVSYMVNLAGANTTFPYSAQHSVYFYRTINDKAIQKASAFWGYRVDEVPIEPGDIVGMNRSNKPPIDYDWAMTHADYFSHSDIVVAVEGKTIETIGGNVGKAPGEIDRKTFRFAGKKLQNASKTQEVFVVIKNFLP
;
A
#
# COMPACT_ATOMS: atom_id res chain seq x y z
N MET A 1 20.00 -6.43 58.17
CA MET A 1 18.87 -7.22 58.69
C MET A 1 18.24 -7.97 57.53
N PHE A 2 18.33 -9.31 57.59
CA PHE A 2 17.57 -10.36 56.89
C PHE A 2 17.26 -10.26 55.38
N SER A 3 18.02 -11.03 54.59
CA SER A 3 17.49 -11.96 53.54
C SER A 3 16.96 -13.24 54.24
N PRO A 4 16.07 -14.09 53.67
CA PRO A 4 16.17 -14.80 52.36
C PRO A 4 14.82 -14.83 51.59
N GLY A 5 14.63 -15.29 50.34
CA GLY A 5 15.23 -16.38 49.55
C GLY A 5 14.22 -17.53 49.37
N TYR A 6 14.24 -18.19 48.19
CA TYR A 6 13.45 -19.39 47.75
C TYR A 6 12.03 -19.12 47.22
N GLY A 7 11.52 -19.74 46.14
CA GLY A 7 12.01 -20.77 45.23
C GLY A 7 10.82 -21.27 44.36
N ALA A 8 11.07 -21.62 43.09
CA ALA A 8 10.14 -22.39 42.23
C ALA A 8 10.57 -23.88 42.24
N PRO A 9 9.95 -24.84 41.51
CA PRO A 9 8.55 -25.14 41.17
C PRO A 9 8.19 -26.63 41.52
N ARG A 10 6.95 -27.09 41.27
CA ARG A 10 6.55 -28.46 40.80
C ARG A 10 5.11 -28.80 41.22
N GLY A 11 4.37 -29.53 40.34
CA GLY A 11 3.39 -30.51 40.83
C GLY A 11 2.11 -30.74 40.01
N LYS A 12 2.23 -31.49 38.91
CA LYS A 12 1.36 -32.62 38.46
C LYS A 12 -0.14 -32.62 38.84
N ARG A 13 -1.02 -32.87 37.85
CA ARG A 13 -1.81 -34.11 37.68
C ARG A 13 -2.78 -34.04 36.48
N GLN A 14 -2.62 -34.96 35.52
CA GLN A 14 -3.74 -35.59 34.79
C GLN A 14 -4.29 -36.78 35.61
N PRO A 15 -5.51 -37.25 35.32
CA PRO A 15 -5.67 -38.54 34.61
C PRO A 15 -6.73 -38.50 33.48
N ALA A 16 -6.48 -39.09 32.31
CA ALA A 16 -6.89 -40.43 31.84
C ALA A 16 -8.40 -40.59 31.56
N ARG A 17 -8.86 -40.65 30.30
CA ARG A 17 -8.87 -41.77 29.32
C ARG A 17 -10.14 -42.64 29.45
N MET A 18 -11.00 -42.63 28.42
CA MET A 18 -11.69 -43.84 27.98
C MET A 18 -11.99 -43.79 26.47
N LEU A 19 -11.47 -44.80 25.80
CA LEU A 19 -11.70 -45.21 24.41
C LEU A 19 -12.89 -46.18 24.36
N THR A 20 -13.50 -46.29 23.18
CA THR A 20 -14.05 -47.50 22.49
C THR A 20 -15.10 -46.98 21.50
N GLY A 21 -15.30 -47.43 20.26
CA GLY A 21 -14.83 -48.52 19.38
C GLY A 21 -15.85 -48.49 18.21
N ALA A 22 -15.47 -48.44 16.93
CA ALA A 22 -15.02 -49.54 16.06
C ALA A 22 -16.06 -49.88 14.96
N SER A 23 -15.59 -49.86 13.69
CA SER A 23 -16.03 -50.63 12.51
C SER A 23 -17.48 -50.48 11.97
N GLY A 24 -17.78 -50.55 10.67
CA GLY A 24 -16.99 -50.92 9.50
C GLY A 24 -17.87 -50.97 8.22
N ASN A 25 -17.25 -51.43 7.13
CA ASN A 25 -17.79 -51.92 5.84
C ASN A 25 -18.18 -50.93 4.71
N SER A 26 -17.30 -50.90 3.69
CA SER A 26 -17.62 -50.92 2.24
C SER A 26 -18.04 -52.36 1.84
N PRO A 27 -18.72 -52.67 0.70
CA PRO A 27 -18.28 -52.34 -0.68
C PRO A 27 -19.36 -52.24 -1.81
N GLY A 28 -18.94 -51.87 -3.03
CA GLY A 28 -19.70 -52.11 -4.29
C GLY A 28 -19.57 -50.99 -5.34
N ARG A 29 -18.51 -50.92 -6.17
CA ARG A 29 -18.29 -51.51 -7.52
C ARG A 29 -19.22 -51.05 -8.67
N ARG A 30 -18.55 -50.41 -9.65
CA ARG A 30 -18.76 -50.35 -11.13
C ARG A 30 -19.94 -49.51 -11.67
N HIS A 31 -19.63 -48.56 -12.54
CA HIS A 31 -19.82 -48.75 -13.99
C HIS A 31 -18.89 -47.82 -14.81
N ARG A 32 -18.30 -48.40 -15.85
CA ARG A 32 -17.57 -47.72 -16.93
C ARG A 32 -18.58 -46.94 -17.78
N HIS A 33 -18.17 -45.79 -18.31
CA HIS A 33 -18.34 -45.52 -19.74
C HIS A 33 -17.25 -44.57 -20.25
N SER A 34 -16.47 -45.10 -21.17
CA SER A 34 -15.63 -44.40 -22.13
C SER A 34 -16.54 -43.72 -23.16
N LEU A 35 -16.22 -42.49 -23.54
CA LEU A 35 -16.39 -42.04 -24.91
C LEU A 35 -15.28 -41.05 -25.26
N GLU A 36 -14.34 -41.54 -26.06
CA GLU A 36 -13.47 -40.73 -26.90
C GLU A 36 -14.33 -39.87 -27.83
N GLY A 37 -14.00 -38.58 -27.91
CA GLY A 37 -14.54 -37.64 -28.88
C GLY A 37 -13.44 -36.73 -29.37
N ARG A 38 -12.67 -37.22 -30.35
CA ARG A 38 -11.69 -36.45 -31.11
C ARG A 38 -12.41 -35.31 -31.83
N ILE A 39 -12.07 -34.06 -31.51
CA ILE A 39 -12.29 -32.94 -32.42
C ILE A 39 -10.95 -32.26 -32.67
N ALA A 40 -10.68 -32.15 -33.95
CA ALA A 40 -9.41 -31.83 -34.57
C ALA A 40 -8.81 -30.50 -34.08
N GLN A 41 -7.51 -30.56 -33.80
CA GLN A 41 -6.61 -29.42 -33.84
C GLN A 41 -6.70 -28.77 -35.23
N ARG A 42 -7.15 -27.52 -35.29
CA ARG A 42 -6.89 -26.63 -36.42
C ARG A 42 -6.11 -25.43 -35.90
N HIS A 43 -4.83 -25.41 -36.21
CA HIS A 43 -3.98 -24.23 -36.11
C HIS A 43 -4.42 -23.17 -37.14
N PRO A 44 -4.72 -21.94 -36.72
CA PRO A 44 -4.61 -20.78 -37.59
C PRO A 44 -3.15 -20.31 -37.60
N ARG A 45 -2.69 -19.98 -38.80
CA ARG A 45 -1.33 -19.54 -39.13
C ARG A 45 -0.91 -18.33 -38.30
N LYS A 46 0.36 -18.34 -37.85
CA LYS A 46 1.11 -17.14 -37.48
C LYS A 46 1.18 -16.27 -38.73
N ASP A 47 0.63 -15.06 -38.68
CA ASP A 47 1.02 -13.87 -39.43
C ASP A 47 -0.05 -12.77 -39.23
N ASN A 48 0.06 -12.02 -38.13
CA ASN A 48 -0.27 -10.59 -37.98
C ASN A 48 -0.31 -10.23 -36.48
N GLN A 49 0.85 -10.10 -35.85
CA GLN A 49 1.01 -9.44 -34.55
C GLN A 49 2.25 -8.55 -34.59
N ARG A 50 2.23 -7.54 -35.45
CA ARG A 50 3.10 -6.37 -35.37
C ARG A 50 2.32 -5.18 -35.92
N GLU A 51 1.55 -4.57 -35.03
CA GLU A 51 0.95 -3.23 -35.10
C GLU A 51 -0.35 -3.30 -34.30
N LEU A 52 -0.30 -2.97 -33.00
CA LEU A 52 -1.43 -2.52 -32.15
C LEU A 52 -0.98 -2.36 -30.68
N THR A 53 0.17 -1.70 -30.46
CA THR A 53 0.60 -1.30 -29.10
C THR A 53 1.14 0.13 -29.09
N THR A 54 0.38 1.09 -29.62
CA THR A 54 0.63 2.52 -29.34
C THR A 54 -0.61 3.36 -29.64
N ASN A 55 -1.71 3.25 -28.88
CA ASN A 55 -2.75 4.30 -28.93
C ASN A 55 -3.81 4.27 -27.81
N ILE A 56 -3.41 4.36 -26.53
CA ILE A 56 -4.39 4.65 -25.44
C ILE A 56 -3.93 5.76 -24.47
N TYR A 57 -2.84 6.47 -24.76
CA TYR A 57 -2.46 7.65 -23.97
C TYR A 57 -2.82 8.92 -24.74
N ASN A 58 -4.11 9.30 -24.75
CA ASN A 58 -4.58 10.67 -25.05
C ASN A 58 -6.11 10.89 -24.91
N LEU A 59 -6.77 10.22 -23.95
CA LEU A 59 -8.21 10.39 -23.71
C LEU A 59 -8.52 10.66 -22.23
N SER A 60 -7.92 11.72 -21.68
CA SER A 60 -8.46 12.38 -20.48
C SER A 60 -7.94 13.82 -20.32
N LEU A 61 -8.02 14.63 -21.39
CA LEU A 61 -7.84 16.09 -21.30
C LEU A 61 -8.70 16.78 -22.36
N ARG A 62 -10.03 16.71 -22.21
CA ARG A 62 -10.95 17.62 -22.89
C ARG A 62 -12.10 17.98 -21.96
N SER A 63 -11.95 19.08 -21.26
CA SER A 63 -12.99 20.09 -21.09
C SER A 63 -12.33 21.38 -20.58
N PHE A 64 -12.85 22.51 -21.07
CA PHE A 64 -12.40 23.90 -20.89
C PHE A 64 -11.39 24.43 -21.92
N ARG A 65 -11.96 24.96 -23.02
CA ARG A 65 -11.36 26.06 -23.78
C ARG A 65 -12.13 27.35 -23.46
N HIS A 66 -11.39 28.39 -23.06
CA HIS A 66 -11.48 29.83 -23.37
C HIS A 66 -10.53 30.52 -22.35
N ALA A 67 -9.63 31.44 -22.64
CA ALA A 67 -9.12 32.07 -23.85
C ALA A 67 -7.72 32.68 -23.52
N THR A 68 -6.97 33.04 -24.57
CA THR A 68 -5.79 33.93 -24.63
C THR A 68 -4.45 33.53 -23.97
N GLY A 69 -3.50 33.16 -24.84
CA GLY A 69 -2.18 33.80 -24.91
C GLY A 69 -1.12 33.42 -23.86
N GLY A 70 -0.34 32.37 -24.13
CA GLY A 70 0.89 32.11 -23.39
C GLY A 70 1.50 30.75 -23.77
N SER A 71 2.54 30.77 -24.61
CA SER A 71 3.32 29.59 -24.96
C SER A 71 4.09 29.07 -23.74
N SER A 72 3.46 28.21 -22.93
CA SER A 72 4.16 27.39 -21.93
C SER A 72 4.36 25.99 -22.49
N ARG A 73 5.61 25.68 -22.82
CA ARG A 73 6.06 24.34 -23.19
C ARG A 73 5.68 23.36 -22.08
N HIS A 74 4.61 22.62 -22.27
CA HIS A 74 4.28 21.46 -21.43
C HIS A 74 5.36 20.41 -21.65
N ARG A 75 6.38 20.41 -20.79
CA ARG A 75 7.20 19.22 -20.55
C ARG A 75 6.26 18.19 -19.93
N GLY A 76 5.70 17.31 -20.75
CA GLY A 76 5.13 16.06 -20.24
C GLY A 76 6.24 15.33 -19.50
N MET A 77 6.12 15.26 -18.18
CA MET A 77 7.03 14.49 -17.34
C MET A 77 6.87 13.03 -17.75
N ILE A 78 7.88 12.43 -18.38
CA ILE A 78 7.90 10.98 -18.62
C ILE A 78 8.10 10.36 -17.23
N MET A 79 7.00 10.03 -16.56
CA MET A 79 7.05 9.26 -15.32
C MET A 79 7.63 7.88 -15.62
N GLY A 80 8.45 7.36 -14.71
CA GLY A 80 8.88 5.96 -14.75
C GLY A 80 7.67 5.01 -14.83
N LEU A 81 7.88 3.82 -15.39
CA LEU A 81 6.81 2.83 -15.55
C LEU A 81 6.23 2.43 -14.20
N PHE A 82 7.08 2.28 -13.17
CA PHE A 82 6.64 2.05 -11.79
C PHE A 82 5.76 3.18 -11.26
N ASN A 83 6.18 4.45 -11.35
CA ASN A 83 5.38 5.60 -10.88
C ASN A 83 4.02 5.65 -11.56
N THR A 84 4.00 5.44 -12.87
CA THR A 84 2.76 5.40 -13.65
C THR A 84 1.83 4.31 -13.14
N LYS A 85 2.35 3.10 -12.88
CA LYS A 85 1.56 1.99 -12.34
C LYS A 85 1.08 2.29 -10.92
N LEU A 86 1.93 2.83 -10.05
CA LEU A 86 1.57 3.15 -8.68
C LEU A 86 0.45 4.18 -8.62
N VAL A 87 0.57 5.27 -9.36
CA VAL A 87 -0.49 6.29 -9.46
C VAL A 87 -1.76 5.68 -10.05
N THR A 88 -1.66 4.94 -11.15
CA THR A 88 -2.83 4.31 -11.79
C THR A 88 -3.55 3.36 -10.84
N LYS A 89 -2.82 2.48 -10.14
CA LYS A 89 -3.42 1.53 -9.20
C LYS A 89 -4.07 2.23 -8.01
N THR A 90 -3.44 3.29 -7.51
CA THR A 90 -3.98 4.07 -6.40
C THR A 90 -5.26 4.81 -6.81
N GLU A 91 -5.27 5.40 -8.00
CA GLU A 91 -6.44 6.08 -8.59
C GLU A 91 -7.59 5.10 -8.89
N ASP A 92 -7.29 3.93 -9.46
CA ASP A 92 -8.26 2.85 -9.69
C ASP A 92 -8.88 2.38 -8.36
N GLU A 93 -8.07 2.24 -7.31
CA GLU A 93 -8.51 1.83 -5.99
C GLU A 93 -9.45 2.86 -5.36
N PHE A 94 -9.10 4.15 -5.42
CA PHE A 94 -9.96 5.24 -4.97
C PHE A 94 -11.26 5.31 -5.79
N LYS A 95 -11.20 5.13 -7.10
CA LYS A 95 -12.40 5.13 -7.96
C LYS A 95 -13.36 4.00 -7.60
N ALA A 96 -12.84 2.84 -7.23
CA ALA A 96 -13.65 1.67 -6.91
C ALA A 96 -14.23 1.68 -5.49
N PHE A 97 -13.49 2.24 -4.52
CA PHE A 97 -13.83 2.09 -3.10
C PHE A 97 -13.77 3.38 -2.26
N GLY A 98 -13.43 4.52 -2.87
CA GLY A 98 -13.36 5.80 -2.17
C GLY A 98 -14.71 6.23 -1.62
N GLY A 99 -14.72 6.84 -0.43
CA GLY A 99 -15.95 7.28 0.25
C GLY A 99 -16.79 6.16 0.88
N ILE A 100 -16.34 4.90 0.80
CA ILE A 100 -17.00 3.77 1.44
C ILE A 100 -16.39 3.59 2.84
N PRO A 101 -17.17 3.50 3.91
CA PRO A 101 -16.65 3.19 5.25
C PRO A 101 -15.95 1.83 5.31
N GLU A 102 -14.82 1.74 6.01
CA GLU A 102 -13.99 0.53 6.15
C GLU A 102 -14.79 -0.72 6.51
N ASN A 103 -15.80 -0.58 7.38
CA ASN A 103 -16.63 -1.70 7.85
C ASN A 103 -17.82 -2.03 6.94
N LYS A 104 -17.86 -1.49 5.71
CA LYS A 104 -18.92 -1.71 4.72
C LYS A 104 -18.38 -2.37 3.46
N SER A 105 -19.14 -3.32 2.94
CA SER A 105 -18.86 -3.93 1.65
C SER A 105 -19.08 -2.91 0.52
N PRO A 106 -18.26 -2.92 -0.54
CA PRO A 106 -17.20 -3.90 -0.81
C PRO A 106 -15.81 -3.53 -0.23
N LEU A 107 -15.65 -2.37 0.43
CA LEU A 107 -14.33 -1.96 0.94
C LEU A 107 -13.85 -2.87 2.09
N LYS A 108 -14.74 -3.34 2.96
CA LYS A 108 -14.40 -4.25 4.06
C LYS A 108 -13.63 -5.49 3.57
N GLU A 109 -14.20 -6.20 2.59
CA GLU A 109 -13.56 -7.37 1.98
C GLU A 109 -12.28 -6.99 1.23
N ARG A 110 -12.25 -5.80 0.62
CA ARG A 110 -11.07 -5.29 -0.07
C ARG A 110 -9.92 -5.01 0.89
N ILE A 111 -10.18 -4.46 2.08
CA ILE A 111 -9.19 -4.27 3.15
C ILE A 111 -8.63 -5.63 3.60
N GLY A 112 -9.46 -6.67 3.65
CA GLY A 112 -9.00 -8.03 3.92
C GLY A 112 -7.89 -8.51 2.97
N LEU A 113 -7.94 -8.12 1.69
CA LEU A 113 -6.86 -8.43 0.73
C LEU A 113 -5.56 -7.67 1.03
N TYR A 114 -5.64 -6.46 1.57
CA TYR A 114 -4.46 -5.71 1.99
C TYR A 114 -3.76 -6.39 3.16
N TRP A 115 -4.54 -6.90 4.12
CA TRP A 115 -4.03 -7.61 5.27
C TRP A 115 -3.50 -9.01 4.92
N ASP A 116 -4.18 -9.76 4.05
CA ASP A 116 -3.72 -11.06 3.58
C ASP A 116 -2.34 -10.97 2.88
N PHE A 117 -2.12 -9.92 2.09
CA PHE A 117 -0.81 -9.63 1.51
C PHE A 117 0.30 -9.54 2.58
N LEU A 118 -0.02 -8.93 3.72
CA LEU A 118 0.87 -8.82 4.88
C LEU A 118 0.81 -10.03 5.83
N LYS A 119 0.26 -11.17 5.38
CA LYS A 119 0.14 -12.42 6.15
C LYS A 119 -0.70 -12.26 7.43
N ARG A 120 -1.73 -11.41 7.34
CA ARG A 120 -2.74 -11.19 8.38
C ARG A 120 -4.16 -11.45 7.84
N PRO A 121 -4.46 -12.68 7.36
CA PRO A 121 -5.78 -13.01 6.83
C PRO A 121 -6.90 -12.98 7.89
N ASP A 122 -6.54 -12.80 9.15
CA ASP A 122 -7.44 -12.63 10.29
C ASP A 122 -8.08 -11.23 10.36
N LEU A 123 -7.60 -10.26 9.58
CA LEU A 123 -8.06 -8.87 9.62
C LEU A 123 -8.82 -8.48 8.35
N ASP A 124 -9.85 -7.65 8.50
CA ASP A 124 -10.52 -6.93 7.43
C ASP A 124 -10.86 -5.49 7.86
N GLY A 125 -11.82 -4.83 7.20
CA GLY A 125 -12.25 -3.48 7.56
C GLY A 125 -13.15 -3.39 8.81
N SER A 126 -13.46 -4.50 9.46
CA SER A 126 -14.27 -4.55 10.70
C SER A 126 -13.43 -4.39 11.96
N ASP A 127 -12.12 -4.65 11.85
CA ASP A 127 -11.21 -4.61 12.99
C ASP A 127 -10.84 -3.18 13.36
N ASN A 128 -10.70 -2.92 14.66
CA ASN A 128 -10.19 -1.63 15.16
C ASN A 128 -8.66 -1.53 15.04
N VAL A 129 -8.14 -1.83 13.85
CA VAL A 129 -6.70 -1.85 13.53
C VAL A 129 -6.45 -0.92 12.34
N PRO A 130 -5.62 0.13 12.49
CA PRO A 130 -5.40 1.05 11.39
C PRO A 130 -4.75 0.39 10.16
N TRP A 131 -5.38 0.49 8.99
CA TRP A 131 -4.97 -0.23 7.77
C TRP A 131 -4.25 0.63 6.74
N SER A 132 -3.96 1.91 7.04
CA SER A 132 -3.21 2.82 6.15
C SER A 132 -1.85 2.27 5.67
N ALA A 133 -1.12 1.55 6.52
CA ALA A 133 0.15 0.94 6.14
C ALA A 133 -0.06 -0.27 5.22
N ALA A 134 -1.09 -1.09 5.49
CA ALA A 134 -1.48 -2.20 4.63
C ALA A 134 -1.90 -1.73 3.24
N PHE A 135 -2.66 -0.64 3.16
CA PHE A 135 -3.03 0.01 1.89
C PHE A 135 -1.80 0.40 1.07
N VAL A 136 -0.85 1.16 1.63
CA VAL A 136 0.36 1.59 0.91
C VAL A 136 1.19 0.39 0.48
N SER A 137 1.39 -0.58 1.38
CA SER A 137 2.08 -1.84 1.05
C SER A 137 1.44 -2.56 -0.14
N TYR A 138 0.12 -2.66 -0.15
CA TYR A 138 -0.62 -3.34 -1.21
C TYR A 138 -0.54 -2.60 -2.55
N MET A 139 -0.70 -1.27 -2.55
CA MET A 139 -0.56 -0.46 -3.78
C MET A 139 0.85 -0.55 -4.38
N VAL A 140 1.89 -0.45 -3.55
CA VAL A 140 3.30 -0.59 -3.97
C VAL A 140 3.59 -1.99 -4.52
N ASN A 141 2.97 -3.02 -3.94
CA ASN A 141 3.03 -4.38 -4.48
C ASN A 141 2.34 -4.50 -5.85
N LEU A 142 1.13 -3.96 -6.01
CA LEU A 142 0.42 -3.96 -7.30
C LEU A 142 1.17 -3.19 -8.39
N ALA A 143 1.97 -2.19 -8.00
CA ALA A 143 2.84 -1.44 -8.91
C ALA A 143 4.09 -2.23 -9.37
N GLY A 144 4.42 -3.33 -8.68
CA GLY A 144 5.50 -4.24 -9.07
C GLY A 144 6.83 -3.99 -8.36
N ALA A 145 6.82 -3.47 -7.12
CA ALA A 145 8.06 -3.28 -6.37
C ALA A 145 8.72 -4.59 -5.90
N ASN A 146 8.01 -5.72 -5.97
CA ASN A 146 8.49 -7.03 -5.51
C ASN A 146 9.12 -6.92 -4.11
N THR A 147 10.18 -7.66 -3.81
CA THR A 147 10.83 -7.65 -2.50
C THR A 147 11.66 -6.39 -2.19
N THR A 148 11.63 -5.37 -3.04
CA THR A 148 12.49 -4.19 -2.88
C THR A 148 11.92 -3.14 -1.93
N PHE A 149 10.60 -3.12 -1.72
CA PHE A 149 9.97 -2.24 -0.74
C PHE A 149 9.87 -2.91 0.63
N PRO A 150 10.15 -2.20 1.74
CA PRO A 150 10.07 -2.76 3.09
C PRO A 150 8.63 -2.90 3.61
N TYR A 151 7.81 -3.77 2.99
CA TYR A 151 6.41 -3.99 3.39
C TYR A 151 6.23 -4.28 4.88
N SER A 152 5.14 -3.76 5.47
CA SER A 152 4.88 -3.78 6.91
C SER A 152 3.44 -3.39 7.22
N ALA A 153 2.93 -3.80 8.37
CA ALA A 153 1.68 -3.24 8.93
C ALA A 153 1.91 -1.88 9.62
N GLN A 154 3.15 -1.38 9.63
CA GLN A 154 3.55 -0.18 10.37
C GLN A 154 4.38 0.77 9.49
N HIS A 155 3.93 2.02 9.38
CA HIS A 155 4.59 3.06 8.58
C HIS A 155 6.02 3.39 9.01
N SER A 156 6.30 3.38 10.33
CA SER A 156 7.63 3.68 10.86
C SER A 156 8.71 2.74 10.32
N VAL A 157 8.35 1.50 9.97
CA VAL A 157 9.27 0.54 9.32
C VAL A 157 9.70 1.03 7.94
N TYR A 158 8.80 1.60 7.15
CA TYR A 158 9.12 2.15 5.82
C TYR A 158 10.08 3.31 5.95
N PHE A 159 9.73 4.26 6.81
CA PHE A 159 10.47 5.49 6.99
C PHE A 159 11.85 5.19 7.56
N TYR A 160 11.93 4.45 8.67
CA TYR A 160 13.19 4.10 9.28
C TYR A 160 14.13 3.41 8.30
N ARG A 161 13.65 2.39 7.55
CA ARG A 161 14.48 1.66 6.59
C ARG A 161 14.92 2.52 5.42
N THR A 162 14.01 3.26 4.79
CA THR A 162 14.35 4.07 3.60
C THR A 162 15.23 5.29 3.93
N ILE A 163 15.05 5.89 5.12
CA ILE A 163 15.93 6.95 5.64
C ILE A 163 17.34 6.40 5.91
N ASN A 164 17.44 5.27 6.62
CA ASN A 164 18.73 4.70 6.99
C ASN A 164 19.47 4.12 5.78
N ASP A 165 18.76 3.45 4.85
CA ASP A 165 19.35 2.96 3.60
C ASP A 165 19.93 4.12 2.76
N LYS A 166 19.26 5.29 2.73
CA LYS A 166 19.81 6.50 2.10
C LYS A 166 21.04 7.03 2.85
N ALA A 167 20.97 7.12 4.19
CA ALA A 167 22.03 7.69 5.01
C ALA A 167 23.38 6.97 4.83
N ILE A 168 23.35 5.64 4.63
CA ILE A 168 24.53 4.82 4.35
C ILE A 168 24.79 4.60 2.85
N GLN A 169 24.02 5.27 1.97
CA GLN A 169 24.10 5.13 0.51
C GLN A 169 23.99 3.69 0.02
N LYS A 170 23.17 2.88 0.69
CA LYS A 170 22.91 1.50 0.27
C LYS A 170 22.20 1.53 -1.07
N ALA A 171 22.62 0.65 -1.99
CA ALA A 171 21.91 0.39 -3.23
C ALA A 171 20.50 -0.14 -2.91
N SER A 172 19.51 0.75 -3.02
CA SER A 172 18.11 0.49 -2.71
C SER A 172 17.22 1.08 -3.79
N ALA A 173 16.10 0.42 -4.08
CA ALA A 173 15.10 0.94 -4.98
C ALA A 173 14.30 2.10 -4.38
N PHE A 174 14.36 2.28 -3.05
CA PHE A 174 13.62 3.31 -2.32
C PHE A 174 14.52 4.03 -1.31
N TRP A 175 14.42 5.36 -1.29
CA TRP A 175 15.11 6.21 -0.31
C TRP A 175 14.14 7.23 0.28
N GLY A 176 14.27 7.46 1.59
CA GLY A 176 13.51 8.46 2.32
C GLY A 176 14.29 9.77 2.35
N TYR A 177 13.70 10.85 1.84
CA TYR A 177 14.28 12.18 1.77
C TYR A 177 13.57 13.13 2.71
N ARG A 178 14.26 14.19 3.12
CA ARG A 178 13.58 15.36 3.70
C ARG A 178 12.73 16.04 2.63
N VAL A 179 11.68 16.71 3.08
CA VAL A 179 10.74 17.41 2.18
C VAL A 179 11.43 18.47 1.30
N ASP A 180 12.50 19.10 1.78
CA ASP A 180 13.25 20.13 1.06
C ASP A 180 14.51 19.63 0.34
N GLU A 181 14.79 18.32 0.36
CA GLU A 181 15.92 17.71 -0.35
C GLU A 181 15.60 17.37 -1.82
N VAL A 182 14.33 17.19 -2.15
CA VAL A 182 13.88 16.68 -3.45
C VAL A 182 12.57 17.31 -3.91
N PRO A 183 12.34 17.49 -5.22
CA PRO A 183 11.01 17.79 -5.72
C PRO A 183 10.09 16.59 -5.45
N ILE A 184 8.83 16.87 -5.11
CA ILE A 184 7.78 15.86 -4.96
C ILE A 184 7.09 15.67 -6.31
N GLU A 185 6.84 14.41 -6.67
CA GLU A 185 6.28 14.00 -7.95
C GLU A 185 5.19 12.92 -7.73
N PRO A 186 4.23 12.78 -8.66
CA PRO A 186 3.30 11.66 -8.61
C PRO A 186 4.04 10.31 -8.60
N GLY A 187 3.62 9.41 -7.71
CA GLY A 187 4.28 8.13 -7.43
C GLY A 187 5.25 8.17 -6.24
N ASP A 188 5.52 9.34 -5.65
CA ASP A 188 6.17 9.40 -4.34
C ASP A 188 5.22 8.93 -3.23
N ILE A 189 5.81 8.45 -2.13
CA ILE A 189 5.08 8.15 -0.89
C ILE A 189 5.48 9.18 0.16
N VAL A 190 4.51 9.86 0.76
CA VAL A 190 4.77 10.88 1.77
C VAL A 190 4.41 10.36 3.16
N GLY A 191 5.30 10.56 4.13
CA GLY A 191 5.07 10.25 5.53
C GLY A 191 4.78 11.50 6.35
N MET A 192 3.68 11.49 7.11
CA MET A 192 3.25 12.64 7.90
C MET A 192 2.86 12.28 9.34
N ASN A 193 2.86 13.31 10.18
CA ASN A 193 2.41 13.19 11.57
C ASN A 193 0.92 12.83 11.66
N ARG A 194 0.53 12.24 12.78
CA ARG A 194 -0.88 12.10 13.15
C ARG A 194 -1.33 13.33 13.94
N SER A 195 -2.48 13.88 13.58
CA SER A 195 -3.06 15.10 14.16
C SER A 195 -3.21 15.10 15.69
N ASN A 196 -3.29 13.92 16.32
CA ASN A 196 -3.49 13.75 17.76
C ASN A 196 -2.25 13.19 18.50
N LYS A 197 -1.06 13.29 17.89
CA LYS A 197 0.20 12.82 18.45
C LYS A 197 1.25 13.95 18.39
N PRO A 198 2.26 13.93 19.27
CA PRO A 198 3.39 14.83 19.15
C PRO A 198 3.99 14.76 17.73
N PRO A 199 4.31 15.90 17.10
CA PRO A 199 4.97 15.89 15.81
C PRO A 199 6.35 15.25 15.92
N ILE A 200 6.69 14.51 14.88
CA ILE A 200 8.00 13.90 14.63
C ILE A 200 8.59 14.55 13.38
N ASP A 201 9.90 14.69 13.35
CA ASP A 201 10.63 15.12 12.17
C ASP A 201 11.47 13.98 11.58
N TYR A 202 12.15 14.27 10.47
CA TYR A 202 13.00 13.31 9.77
C TYR A 202 14.14 12.78 10.64
N ASP A 203 14.79 13.64 11.44
CA ASP A 203 15.94 13.27 12.27
C ASP A 203 15.54 12.36 13.42
N TRP A 204 14.41 12.65 14.04
CA TRP A 204 13.83 11.79 15.04
C TRP A 204 13.43 10.44 14.45
N ALA A 205 12.77 10.44 13.28
CA ALA A 205 12.39 9.23 12.55
C ALA A 205 13.58 8.38 12.09
N MET A 206 14.76 8.97 11.90
CA MET A 206 16.00 8.25 11.57
C MET A 206 16.51 7.38 12.71
N THR A 207 16.24 7.77 13.97
CA THR A 207 16.78 7.12 15.18
C THR A 207 15.75 6.27 15.93
N HIS A 208 14.49 6.26 15.48
CA HIS A 208 13.39 5.50 16.09
C HIS A 208 12.74 4.60 15.04
N ALA A 209 12.39 3.36 15.40
CA ALA A 209 11.77 2.42 14.47
C ALA A 209 10.28 2.15 14.76
N ASP A 210 9.76 2.62 15.91
CA ASP A 210 8.38 2.41 16.35
C ASP A 210 7.76 3.73 16.81
N TYR A 211 6.75 4.20 16.07
CA TYR A 211 6.03 5.43 16.38
C TYR A 211 4.76 5.58 15.54
N PHE A 212 3.84 6.40 16.06
CA PHE A 212 2.62 6.75 15.35
C PHE A 212 2.89 7.73 14.21
N SER A 213 2.52 7.33 13.01
CA SER A 213 2.58 8.14 11.80
C SER A 213 1.48 7.72 10.82
N HIS A 214 1.44 8.39 9.67
CA HIS A 214 0.58 8.04 8.55
C HIS A 214 1.36 8.20 7.25
N SER A 215 0.88 7.57 6.17
CA SER A 215 1.47 7.71 4.85
C SER A 215 0.41 7.60 3.77
N ASP A 216 0.63 8.35 2.69
CA ASP A 216 -0.18 8.32 1.49
C ASP A 216 0.71 8.27 0.24
N ILE A 217 0.09 7.98 -0.90
CA ILE A 217 0.74 8.03 -2.22
C ILE A 217 0.37 9.34 -2.91
N VAL A 218 1.35 10.05 -3.44
CA VAL A 218 1.16 11.27 -4.23
C VAL A 218 0.61 10.89 -5.60
N VAL A 219 -0.53 11.48 -5.99
CA VAL A 219 -1.19 11.22 -7.28
C VAL A 219 -1.21 12.42 -8.21
N ALA A 220 -1.10 13.64 -7.66
CA ALA A 220 -0.98 14.85 -8.46
C ALA A 220 -0.13 15.92 -7.75
N VAL A 221 0.51 16.78 -8.54
CA VAL A 221 1.25 17.95 -8.07
C VAL A 221 0.86 19.14 -8.95
N GLU A 222 0.38 20.21 -8.32
CA GLU A 222 -0.02 21.45 -8.98
C GLU A 222 0.58 22.65 -8.26
N GLY A 223 1.64 23.23 -8.84
CA GLY A 223 2.35 24.36 -8.26
C GLY A 223 2.92 24.05 -6.88
N LYS A 224 2.33 24.65 -5.84
CA LYS A 224 2.72 24.46 -4.43
C LYS A 224 1.86 23.44 -3.69
N THR A 225 0.99 22.74 -4.40
CA THR A 225 0.04 21.80 -3.82
C THR A 225 0.32 20.41 -4.32
N ILE A 226 0.23 19.43 -3.42
CA ILE A 226 0.19 18.02 -3.78
C ILE A 226 -1.16 17.44 -3.37
N GLU A 227 -1.61 16.47 -4.14
CA GLU A 227 -2.75 15.63 -3.83
C GLU A 227 -2.26 14.21 -3.58
N THR A 228 -2.79 13.61 -2.52
CA THR A 228 -2.44 12.25 -2.10
C THR A 228 -3.68 11.41 -1.93
N ILE A 229 -3.55 10.09 -2.10
CA ILE A 229 -4.56 9.11 -1.74
C ILE A 229 -3.98 8.16 -0.70
N GLY A 230 -4.76 7.91 0.35
CA GLY A 230 -4.41 7.00 1.43
C GLY A 230 -5.58 6.12 1.85
N GLY A 231 -5.25 5.05 2.57
CA GLY A 231 -6.22 4.23 3.28
C GLY A 231 -6.39 4.68 4.73
N ASN A 232 -7.51 4.34 5.35
CA ASN A 232 -7.87 4.75 6.70
C ASN A 232 -7.76 6.28 6.88
N VAL A 233 -8.25 7.03 5.90
CA VAL A 233 -8.31 8.50 5.93
C VAL A 233 -9.66 8.93 6.51
N GLY A 234 -9.72 10.14 7.04
CA GLY A 234 -10.95 10.72 7.59
C GLY A 234 -11.19 10.39 9.07
N LYS A 235 -12.44 10.57 9.50
CA LYS A 235 -12.89 10.19 10.86
C LYS A 235 -13.30 8.72 10.84
N ALA A 236 -13.20 8.04 11.98
CA ALA A 236 -13.69 6.67 12.08
C ALA A 236 -15.22 6.62 11.82
N PRO A 237 -15.73 5.61 11.09
CA PRO A 237 -14.98 4.58 10.37
C PRO A 237 -14.16 5.15 9.20
N GLY A 238 -12.88 4.75 9.09
CA GLY A 238 -11.96 5.26 8.07
C GLY A 238 -12.33 4.83 6.65
N GLU A 239 -11.78 5.52 5.65
CA GLU A 239 -12.10 5.29 4.24
C GLU A 239 -10.82 5.30 3.37
N ILE A 240 -10.94 4.98 2.08
CA ILE A 240 -9.95 5.43 1.09
C ILE A 240 -10.34 6.84 0.68
N ASP A 241 -9.47 7.81 0.90
CA ASP A 241 -9.78 9.20 0.58
C ASP A 241 -8.55 10.02 0.17
N ARG A 242 -8.83 11.18 -0.41
CA ARG A 242 -7.86 12.17 -0.86
C ARG A 242 -7.46 13.10 0.26
N LYS A 243 -6.21 13.55 0.23
CA LYS A 243 -5.71 14.66 1.03
C LYS A 243 -4.98 15.65 0.15
N THR A 244 -5.00 16.91 0.59
CA THR A 244 -4.27 18.00 -0.05
C THR A 244 -3.27 18.56 0.93
N PHE A 245 -2.01 18.67 0.49
CA PHE A 245 -0.96 19.35 1.23
C PHE A 245 -0.44 20.53 0.41
N ARG A 246 -0.03 21.60 1.09
CA ARG A 246 0.53 22.79 0.46
C ARG A 246 1.88 23.14 1.06
N PHE A 247 2.82 23.50 0.20
CA PHE A 247 4.12 24.03 0.60
C PHE A 247 3.96 25.40 1.26
N ALA A 248 4.56 25.54 2.44
CA ALA A 248 4.72 26.79 3.18
C ALA A 248 6.20 26.92 3.57
N GLY A 249 6.99 27.56 2.69
CA GLY A 249 8.44 27.54 2.78
C GLY A 249 8.98 26.13 2.56
N LYS A 250 9.74 25.60 3.52
CA LYS A 250 10.30 24.24 3.50
C LYS A 250 9.37 23.16 4.04
N LYS A 251 8.21 23.56 4.58
CA LYS A 251 7.22 22.64 5.17
C LYS A 251 6.15 22.29 4.16
N LEU A 252 5.60 21.09 4.29
CA LEU A 252 4.46 20.62 3.52
C LEU A 252 3.38 20.13 4.49
N GLN A 253 2.25 20.82 4.52
CA GLN A 253 1.22 20.62 5.54
C GLN A 253 -0.18 20.59 4.93
N ASN A 254 -1.10 19.89 5.59
CA ASN A 254 -2.51 19.94 5.24
C ASN A 254 -3.14 21.30 5.62
N ALA A 255 -4.34 21.59 5.12
CA ALA A 255 -4.99 22.89 5.33
C ALA A 255 -5.18 23.26 6.82
N SER A 256 -5.48 22.28 7.68
CA SER A 256 -5.63 22.49 9.12
C SER A 256 -4.30 22.59 9.89
N LYS A 257 -3.15 22.38 9.22
CA LYS A 257 -1.81 22.33 9.82
C LYS A 257 -1.66 21.32 10.96
N THR A 258 -2.52 20.33 10.99
CA THR A 258 -2.47 19.25 12.00
C THR A 258 -1.62 18.07 11.52
N GLN A 259 -1.31 18.02 10.22
CA GLN A 259 -0.43 17.01 9.63
C GLN A 259 0.66 17.71 8.82
N GLU A 260 1.91 17.47 9.20
CA GLU A 260 3.09 17.90 8.49
C GLU A 260 3.81 16.67 7.92
N VAL A 261 4.19 16.75 6.65
CA VAL A 261 5.03 15.74 5.99
C VAL A 261 6.45 15.93 6.51
N PHE A 262 7.06 14.86 6.98
CA PHE A 262 8.44 14.86 7.48
C PHE A 262 9.37 14.00 6.62
N VAL A 263 8.84 13.13 5.76
CA VAL A 263 9.64 12.28 4.86
C VAL A 263 8.93 12.11 3.51
N VAL A 264 9.73 12.10 2.45
CA VAL A 264 9.31 11.76 1.08
C VAL A 264 10.08 10.51 0.67
N ILE A 265 9.43 9.37 0.56
CA ILE A 265 10.03 8.17 -0.02
C ILE A 265 9.95 8.29 -1.54
N LYS A 266 11.11 8.41 -2.18
CA LYS A 266 11.25 8.30 -3.63
C LYS A 266 11.64 6.89 -4.01
N ASN A 267 11.29 6.50 -5.23
CA ASN A 267 11.72 5.24 -5.82
C ASN A 267 12.53 5.46 -7.09
N PHE A 268 13.33 4.47 -7.44
CA PHE A 268 14.21 4.45 -8.61
C PHE A 268 13.98 3.22 -9.47
N LEU A 269 12.76 2.67 -9.42
CA LEU A 269 12.36 1.54 -10.25
C LEU A 269 12.07 2.02 -11.68
N PRO A 270 12.32 1.18 -12.70
CA PRO A 270 12.07 1.52 -14.09
C PRO A 270 10.58 1.76 -14.40
#